data_AF-A0A1S3MXN5-F1
#
_entry.id   AF-A0A1S3MXN5-F1
#
_cell.length_a   1.000
_cell.length_b   1.000
_cell.length_c   1.000
_cell.angle_alpha   90.00
_cell.angle_beta   90.00
_cell.angle_gamma   90.00
#
_symmetry.space_group_name_H-M   'P 1'
#
loop_
_entity.id
_entity.type
_entity.pdbx_description
1 polymer ?
#
loop_
_entity_poly.entity_id
_entity_poly.type
_entity_poly.pdbx_seq_one_letter_code
_entity_poly.pdbx_strand_id
1 'polypeptide(L)'
;MFRKTVWKITVSYYDAVSWHQDEALNTTIFILKEYGPTGFLLKEEGEPKNFKVFLEDPHTCTCSTFHKERDLCKHICWVLLWKFRLPREHEYCFQQVLVERQILELLQGLHRSRTPRPTQLRGTGVRQKEIEAEDVCPICQEELLGKRLPVSYCKFGCGNNVHISCMKVWADHQARPEGEGEAVVKCPLCREDFGLVKLLLEQVRNVAELHTAAERERPDRHLGVLCNNCRVCPITGKCFKCSLPVLSPLRGLYKKVLSPSASACHTYA
;
A
#
# COMPACT_ATOMS: atom_id res chain seq x y z
N MET A 1 -16.85 35.50 10.25
CA MET A 1 -17.32 34.96 11.56
C MET A 1 -16.37 33.86 11.99
N PHE A 2 -15.63 34.03 13.09
CA PHE A 2 -14.81 32.94 13.63
C PHE A 2 -15.74 31.89 14.25
N ARG A 3 -15.91 30.75 13.59
CA ARG A 3 -16.54 29.59 14.21
C ARG A 3 -15.62 29.13 15.34
N LYS A 4 -16.12 29.14 16.59
CA LYS A 4 -15.41 28.54 17.71
C LYS A 4 -15.24 27.06 17.41
N THR A 5 -14.01 26.58 17.25
CA THR A 5 -13.70 25.15 17.26
C THR A 5 -14.16 24.60 18.59
N VAL A 6 -15.28 23.87 18.61
CA VAL A 6 -15.79 23.27 19.84
C VAL A 6 -14.98 22.02 20.09
N TRP A 7 -13.85 22.20 20.76
CA TRP A 7 -13.01 21.13 21.28
C TRP A 7 -13.81 20.29 22.29
N LYS A 8 -14.56 19.29 21.82
CA LYS A 8 -15.25 18.29 22.65
C LYS A 8 -14.24 17.26 23.20
N ILE A 9 -13.22 17.76 23.87
CA ILE A 9 -12.18 16.97 24.56
C ILE A 9 -12.82 16.35 25.80
N THR A 10 -13.41 15.17 25.63
CA THR A 10 -13.77 14.26 26.72
C THR A 10 -13.05 12.94 26.52
N VAL A 11 -12.78 12.18 27.58
CA VAL A 11 -12.10 10.87 27.49
C VAL A 11 -12.85 9.95 26.51
N SER A 12 -14.18 9.89 26.64
CA SER A 12 -15.07 9.15 25.72
C SER A 12 -14.98 9.58 24.25
N TYR A 13 -14.59 10.82 23.93
CA TYR A 13 -14.35 11.25 22.55
C TYR A 13 -13.04 10.68 22.01
N TYR A 14 -11.97 10.76 22.80
CA TYR A 14 -10.68 10.17 22.45
C TYR A 14 -10.78 8.66 22.27
N ASP A 15 -11.51 7.96 23.15
CA ASP A 15 -11.72 6.51 23.06
C ASP A 15 -12.43 6.12 21.76
N ALA A 16 -13.47 6.88 21.35
CA ALA A 16 -14.20 6.63 20.12
C ALA A 16 -13.35 6.89 18.85
N VAL A 17 -12.63 8.02 18.79
CA VAL A 17 -11.72 8.31 17.66
C VAL A 17 -10.58 7.30 17.62
N SER A 18 -10.02 6.90 18.76
CA SER A 18 -8.98 5.88 18.88
C SER A 18 -9.46 4.52 18.33
N TRP A 19 -10.71 4.13 18.61
CA TRP A 19 -11.31 2.92 18.03
C TRP A 19 -11.44 3.00 16.49
N HIS A 20 -11.90 4.14 15.96
CA HIS A 20 -11.93 4.36 14.49
C HIS A 20 -10.53 4.38 13.86
N GLN A 21 -9.50 4.82 14.59
CA GLN A 21 -8.10 4.73 14.16
C GLN A 21 -7.61 3.28 14.15
N ASP A 22 -7.97 2.45 15.14
CA ASP A 22 -7.65 1.01 15.14
C ASP A 22 -8.34 0.26 13.99
N GLU A 23 -9.62 0.54 13.71
CA GLU A 23 -10.28 0.01 12.50
C GLU A 23 -9.51 0.41 11.23
N ALA A 24 -9.10 1.68 11.12
CA ALA A 24 -8.35 2.19 9.97
C ALA A 24 -6.96 1.56 9.81
N LEU A 25 -6.29 1.19 10.90
CA LEU A 25 -4.98 0.52 10.83
C LEU A 25 -5.09 -0.96 10.44
N ASN A 26 -6.21 -1.61 10.78
CA ASN A 26 -6.41 -3.05 10.54
C ASN A 26 -7.19 -3.39 9.26
N THR A 27 -7.70 -2.38 8.53
CA THR A 27 -8.52 -2.58 7.31
C THR A 27 -7.74 -2.23 6.03
N THR A 28 -7.73 -3.14 5.04
CA THR A 28 -7.24 -2.82 3.69
C THR A 28 -8.23 -1.88 2.98
N ILE A 29 -7.75 -0.70 2.57
CA ILE A 29 -8.56 0.27 1.80
C ILE A 29 -7.77 0.73 0.57
N PHE A 30 -8.47 0.85 -0.56
CA PHE A 30 -7.91 1.22 -1.87
C PHE A 30 -8.47 2.57 -2.35
N ILE A 31 -7.60 3.44 -2.85
CA ILE A 31 -7.99 4.69 -3.52
C ILE A 31 -8.36 4.37 -4.98
N LEU A 32 -9.63 4.53 -5.32
CA LEU A 32 -10.20 4.31 -6.65
C LEU A 32 -10.25 5.57 -7.53
N LYS A 33 -10.21 6.76 -6.91
CA LYS A 33 -10.17 8.06 -7.61
C LYS A 33 -9.76 9.17 -6.65
N GLU A 34 -8.98 10.13 -7.15
CA GLU A 34 -8.76 11.42 -6.50
C GLU A 34 -9.60 12.50 -7.21
N TYR A 35 -10.41 13.24 -6.46
CA TYR A 35 -11.23 14.37 -6.94
C TYR A 35 -10.48 15.71 -6.80
N GLY A 36 -9.41 15.73 -6.03
CA GLY A 36 -8.58 16.89 -5.73
C GLY A 36 -7.53 16.52 -4.68
N PRO A 37 -6.79 17.50 -4.12
CA PRO A 37 -5.76 17.23 -3.11
C PRO A 37 -6.30 16.62 -1.81
N THR A 38 -7.58 16.85 -1.48
CA THR A 38 -8.24 16.46 -0.23
C THR A 38 -9.44 15.53 -0.42
N GLY A 39 -9.79 15.18 -1.65
CA GLY A 39 -11.02 14.43 -1.99
C GLY A 39 -10.74 13.08 -2.63
N PHE A 40 -11.25 12.00 -2.03
CA PHE A 40 -10.92 10.62 -2.39
C PHE A 40 -12.18 9.74 -2.54
N LEU A 41 -12.15 8.82 -3.50
CA LEU A 41 -13.07 7.69 -3.59
C LEU A 41 -12.32 6.44 -3.09
N LEU A 42 -12.84 5.82 -2.05
CA LEU A 42 -12.25 4.67 -1.36
C LEU A 42 -13.06 3.40 -1.60
N LYS A 43 -12.37 2.27 -1.57
CA LYS A 43 -12.91 0.91 -1.59
C LYS A 43 -12.31 0.13 -0.45
N GLU A 44 -13.15 -0.30 0.48
CA GLU A 44 -12.78 -1.20 1.56
C GLU A 44 -12.80 -2.67 1.07
N GLU A 45 -11.85 -3.48 1.52
CA GLU A 45 -11.83 -4.91 1.25
C GLU A 45 -12.98 -5.63 1.99
N GLY A 46 -13.78 -6.42 1.27
CA GLY A 46 -14.98 -7.08 1.80
C GLY A 46 -16.29 -6.29 1.66
N GLU A 47 -16.23 -4.96 1.57
CA GLU A 47 -17.42 -4.12 1.38
C GLU A 47 -17.79 -3.95 -0.11
N PRO A 48 -19.06 -4.17 -0.53
CA PRO A 48 -19.46 -3.96 -1.92
C PRO A 48 -19.53 -2.47 -2.30
N LYS A 49 -19.77 -1.57 -1.33
CA LYS A 49 -19.92 -0.13 -1.56
C LYS A 49 -18.57 0.58 -1.69
N ASN A 50 -18.61 1.76 -2.30
CA ASN A 50 -17.47 2.68 -2.38
C ASN A 50 -17.81 3.91 -1.53
N PHE A 51 -16.81 4.48 -0.85
CA PHE A 51 -17.00 5.60 0.08
C PHE A 51 -16.29 6.84 -0.43
N LYS A 52 -16.98 7.98 -0.51
CA LYS A 52 -16.35 9.27 -0.79
C LYS A 52 -15.91 9.90 0.53
N VAL A 53 -14.70 10.46 0.56
CA VAL A 53 -14.13 11.19 1.69
C VAL A 53 -13.60 12.53 1.20
N PHE A 54 -13.89 13.61 1.91
CA PHE A 54 -13.33 14.94 1.65
C PHE A 54 -12.81 15.54 2.96
N LEU A 55 -11.53 15.94 2.97
CA LEU A 55 -10.94 16.71 4.08
C LEU A 55 -11.20 18.21 3.85
N GLU A 56 -12.41 18.66 4.21
CA GLU A 56 -12.89 20.04 4.09
C GLU A 56 -13.31 20.61 5.46
N ASP A 57 -13.98 21.76 5.53
CA ASP A 57 -14.62 22.31 6.74
C ASP A 57 -16.15 22.13 6.70
N PRO A 58 -16.71 21.10 7.39
CA PRO A 58 -16.04 19.99 8.08
C PRO A 58 -15.65 18.84 7.15
N HIS A 59 -14.87 17.90 7.66
CA HIS A 59 -14.58 16.65 6.96
C HIS A 59 -15.88 15.89 6.69
N THR A 60 -15.99 15.25 5.51
CA THR A 60 -17.17 14.48 5.14
C THR A 60 -16.84 13.08 4.68
N CYS A 61 -17.70 12.11 5.01
CA CYS A 61 -17.64 10.75 4.49
C CYS A 61 -19.04 10.21 4.17
N THR A 62 -19.18 9.39 3.14
CA THR A 62 -20.46 8.75 2.77
C THR A 62 -20.70 7.40 3.45
N CYS A 63 -19.95 7.04 4.51
CA CYS A 63 -20.16 5.78 5.23
C CYS A 63 -21.26 5.90 6.31
N SER A 64 -21.85 4.76 6.68
CA SER A 64 -22.91 4.67 7.68
C SER A 64 -22.50 5.21 9.05
N THR A 65 -21.27 4.92 9.49
CA THR A 65 -20.65 5.43 10.72
C THR A 65 -20.67 6.96 10.77
N PHE A 66 -20.11 7.63 9.75
CA PHE A 66 -20.12 9.09 9.64
C PHE A 66 -21.54 9.66 9.60
N HIS A 67 -22.46 9.02 8.87
CA HIS A 67 -23.85 9.49 8.81
C HIS A 67 -24.59 9.42 10.16
N LYS A 68 -24.24 8.47 11.03
CA LYS A 68 -24.79 8.33 12.39
C LYS A 68 -24.13 9.28 13.39
N GLU A 69 -22.81 9.25 13.45
CA GLU A 69 -22.02 9.93 14.51
C GLU A 69 -21.73 11.39 14.18
N ARG A 70 -21.66 11.74 12.90
CA ARG A 70 -21.19 13.05 12.39
C ARG A 70 -19.77 13.41 12.85
N ASP A 71 -18.94 12.37 12.96
CA ASP A 71 -17.60 12.43 13.53
C ASP A 71 -16.56 11.65 12.69
N LEU A 72 -15.30 11.66 13.13
CA LEU A 72 -14.16 10.98 12.50
C LEU A 72 -14.37 9.45 12.44
N CYS A 73 -14.89 8.95 11.32
CA CYS A 73 -15.02 7.53 11.06
C CYS A 73 -13.71 6.91 10.55
N LYS A 74 -13.60 5.57 10.57
CA LYS A 74 -12.44 4.82 10.05
C LYS A 74 -11.93 5.25 8.67
N HIS A 75 -12.79 5.71 7.77
CA HIS A 75 -12.38 6.19 6.44
C HIS A 75 -11.63 7.52 6.48
N ILE A 76 -12.05 8.45 7.36
CA ILE A 76 -11.37 9.73 7.55
C ILE A 76 -10.04 9.47 8.29
N CYS A 77 -10.08 8.65 9.34
CA CYS A 77 -8.87 8.19 10.04
C CYS A 77 -7.88 7.52 9.08
N TRP A 78 -8.32 6.66 8.16
CA TRP A 78 -7.46 6.01 7.17
C TRP A 78 -6.79 7.01 6.22
N VAL A 79 -7.52 8.03 5.75
CA VAL A 79 -6.92 9.06 4.89
C VAL A 79 -5.84 9.84 5.66
N LEU A 80 -6.10 10.20 6.92
CA LEU A 80 -5.13 10.92 7.77
C LEU A 80 -3.89 10.05 8.09
N LEU A 81 -4.09 8.79 8.48
CA LEU A 81 -3.03 7.87 8.92
C LEU A 81 -2.25 7.23 7.77
N TRP A 82 -2.89 6.77 6.69
CA TRP A 82 -2.23 6.03 5.60
C TRP A 82 -1.86 6.93 4.42
N LYS A 83 -2.84 7.65 3.84
CA LYS A 83 -2.59 8.53 2.69
C LYS A 83 -1.69 9.71 3.08
N PHE A 84 -2.00 10.38 4.18
CA PHE A 84 -1.17 11.47 4.67
C PHE A 84 0.00 11.02 5.55
N ARG A 85 0.04 9.78 6.08
CA ARG A 85 1.11 9.31 6.99
C ARG A 85 1.30 10.23 8.21
N LEU A 86 0.19 10.63 8.84
CA LEU A 86 0.26 11.23 10.17
C LEU A 86 0.52 10.15 11.23
N PRO A 87 1.36 10.42 12.25
CA PRO A 87 1.38 9.63 13.48
C PRO A 87 -0.02 9.58 14.11
N ARG A 88 -0.35 8.47 14.79
CA ARG A 88 -1.67 8.27 15.42
C ARG A 88 -1.99 9.36 16.45
N GLU A 89 -0.96 9.79 17.16
CA GLU A 89 -0.99 10.78 18.24
C GLU A 89 -1.01 12.23 17.73
N HIS A 90 -0.91 12.44 16.42
CA HIS A 90 -0.86 13.77 15.83
C HIS A 90 -2.19 14.52 16.02
N GLU A 91 -2.15 15.80 16.39
CA GLU A 91 -3.36 16.57 16.73
C GLU A 91 -4.43 16.57 15.61
N TYR A 92 -4.02 16.58 14.35
CA TYR A 92 -4.93 16.52 13.19
C TYR A 92 -5.73 15.22 13.09
N CYS A 93 -5.24 14.12 13.68
CA CYS A 93 -5.96 12.83 13.74
C CYS A 93 -7.15 12.83 14.71
N PHE A 94 -7.36 13.93 15.45
CA PHE A 94 -8.47 14.15 16.38
C PHE A 94 -9.28 15.42 16.04
N GLN A 95 -9.07 16.01 14.85
CA GLN A 95 -9.75 17.24 14.41
C GLN A 95 -10.77 16.94 13.30
N GLN A 96 -12.04 17.28 13.55
CA GLN A 96 -13.14 17.17 12.58
C GLN A 96 -13.07 18.18 11.42
N VAL A 97 -12.26 19.22 11.61
CA VAL A 97 -12.06 20.35 10.69
C VAL A 97 -10.56 20.65 10.70
N LEU A 98 -9.96 20.74 9.52
CA LEU A 98 -8.61 21.26 9.37
C LEU A 98 -8.70 22.59 8.63
N VAL A 99 -8.13 23.65 9.22
CA VAL A 99 -8.07 24.96 8.56
C VAL A 99 -7.11 24.90 7.36
N GLU A 100 -7.27 25.83 6.42
CA GLU A 100 -6.50 25.86 5.17
C GLU A 100 -4.98 25.73 5.38
N ARG A 101 -4.41 26.37 6.41
CA ARG A 101 -2.99 26.23 6.78
C ARG A 101 -2.61 24.77 7.08
N GLN A 102 -3.41 24.04 7.85
CA GLN A 102 -3.16 22.65 8.23
C GLN A 102 -3.30 21.71 7.02
N ILE A 103 -4.26 21.99 6.13
CA ILE A 103 -4.39 21.29 4.83
C ILE A 103 -3.15 21.52 3.97
N LEU A 104 -2.64 22.76 3.88
CA LEU A 104 -1.40 23.06 3.14
C LEU A 104 -0.18 22.35 3.74
N GLU A 105 -0.06 22.29 5.06
CA GLU A 105 1.01 21.56 5.77
C GLU A 105 0.97 20.06 5.48
N LEU A 106 -0.22 19.45 5.47
CA LEU A 106 -0.44 18.06 5.07
C LEU A 106 -0.03 17.78 3.62
N LEU A 107 -0.39 18.68 2.69
CA LEU A 107 -0.10 18.53 1.26
C LEU A 107 1.38 18.73 0.93
N GLN A 108 2.05 19.62 1.67
CA GLN A 108 3.51 19.81 1.57
C GLN A 108 4.29 18.67 2.25
N GLY A 109 3.63 17.85 3.07
CA GLY A 109 4.26 16.77 3.81
C GLY A 109 5.24 17.27 4.87
N LEU A 110 5.02 18.47 5.44
CA LEU A 110 5.95 19.07 6.41
C LEU A 110 6.05 18.28 7.73
N HIS A 111 5.06 17.45 8.02
CA HIS A 111 5.07 16.47 9.11
C HIS A 111 5.94 15.23 8.82
N ARG A 112 6.48 15.08 7.60
CA ARG A 112 7.39 13.99 7.21
C ARG A 112 8.83 14.51 7.14
N SER A 113 9.75 13.83 7.81
CA SER A 113 11.19 14.07 7.62
C SER A 113 11.58 13.85 6.16
N ARG A 114 12.02 14.91 5.46
CA ARG A 114 12.25 14.88 4.02
C ARG A 114 13.49 14.05 3.64
N THR A 115 13.29 12.99 2.85
CA THR A 115 14.28 12.56 1.86
C THR A 115 14.07 13.35 0.55
N PRO A 116 15.13 13.81 -0.15
CA PRO A 116 14.97 14.54 -1.41
C PRO A 116 14.61 13.57 -2.56
N ARG A 117 13.44 13.73 -3.17
CA ARG A 117 13.07 12.95 -4.37
C ARG A 117 13.88 13.40 -5.61
N PRO A 118 14.53 12.50 -6.34
CA PRO A 118 15.22 12.84 -7.59
C PRO A 118 14.23 13.33 -8.66
N THR A 119 14.52 14.49 -9.24
CA THR A 119 13.77 15.00 -10.41
C THR A 119 14.35 14.35 -11.67
N GLN A 120 13.70 13.32 -12.21
CA GLN A 120 14.21 12.62 -13.39
C GLN A 120 13.87 13.34 -14.70
N LEU A 121 14.89 13.49 -15.55
CA LEU A 121 14.82 14.09 -16.89
C LEU A 121 14.15 13.14 -17.90
N ARG A 122 13.51 13.72 -18.93
CA ARG A 122 12.81 12.97 -19.98
C ARG A 122 13.81 12.35 -20.97
N GLY A 123 13.93 11.02 -20.94
CA GLY A 123 14.48 10.22 -22.04
C GLY A 123 13.37 9.57 -22.86
N THR A 124 13.64 9.24 -24.12
CA THR A 124 12.69 8.52 -24.98
C THR A 124 12.55 7.06 -24.54
N GLY A 125 11.32 6.69 -24.13
CA GLY A 125 11.02 5.40 -23.51
C GLY A 125 11.03 5.48 -21.98
N VAL A 126 9.85 5.36 -21.36
CA VAL A 126 9.69 5.46 -19.91
C VAL A 126 10.22 4.18 -19.25
N ARG A 127 11.34 4.30 -18.55
CA ARG A 127 11.92 3.19 -17.76
C ARG A 127 11.12 2.99 -16.47
N GLN A 128 11.06 1.74 -16.00
CA GLN A 128 10.66 1.43 -14.63
C GLN A 128 11.61 2.15 -13.66
N LYS A 129 11.06 2.84 -12.66
CA LYS A 129 11.87 3.37 -11.57
C LYS A 129 12.30 2.25 -10.63
N GLU A 130 13.49 2.39 -10.08
CA GLU A 130 13.90 1.63 -8.90
C GLU A 130 12.92 1.92 -7.75
N ILE A 131 12.77 0.96 -6.83
CA ILE A 131 11.84 1.07 -5.70
C ILE A 131 12.67 1.37 -4.47
N GLU A 132 12.47 2.54 -3.89
CA GLU A 132 13.11 2.93 -2.63
C GLU A 132 12.33 2.37 -1.43
N ALA A 133 12.94 2.34 -0.25
CA ALA A 133 12.33 1.74 0.95
C ALA A 133 11.00 2.42 1.33
N GLU A 134 10.90 3.73 1.15
CA GLU A 134 9.74 4.55 1.50
C GLU A 134 8.69 4.63 0.38
N ASP A 135 8.91 3.99 -0.79
CA ASP A 135 7.98 4.02 -1.91
C ASP A 135 6.70 3.22 -1.63
N VAL A 136 5.56 3.84 -1.88
CA VAL A 136 4.22 3.28 -1.63
C VAL A 136 3.42 3.07 -2.90
N CYS A 137 2.60 2.02 -2.90
CA CYS A 137 1.60 1.80 -3.92
C CYS A 137 0.59 2.98 -3.91
N PRO A 138 0.33 3.64 -5.05
CA PRO A 138 -0.58 4.78 -5.09
C PRO A 138 -2.04 4.43 -4.77
N ILE A 139 -2.40 3.15 -4.79
CA ILE A 139 -3.77 2.67 -4.60
C ILE A 139 -4.01 2.26 -3.14
N CYS A 140 -3.25 1.33 -2.57
CA CYS A 140 -3.40 0.94 -1.16
C CYS A 140 -2.59 1.78 -0.15
N GLN A 141 -1.71 2.68 -0.61
CA GLN A 141 -0.82 3.51 0.22
C GLN A 141 0.19 2.73 1.09
N GLU A 142 0.30 1.41 0.90
CA GLU A 142 1.26 0.53 1.58
C GLU A 142 2.61 0.51 0.86
N GLU A 143 3.68 0.24 1.62
CA GLU A 143 5.06 0.17 1.12
C GLU A 143 5.23 -1.00 0.13
N LEU A 144 5.82 -0.70 -1.02
CA LEU A 144 5.97 -1.67 -2.12
C LEU A 144 6.88 -2.85 -1.74
N LEU A 145 7.90 -2.60 -0.93
CA LEU A 145 8.80 -3.64 -0.43
C LEU A 145 8.25 -4.33 0.83
N GLY A 146 7.43 -3.65 1.63
CA GLY A 146 6.93 -4.13 2.92
C GLY A 146 6.05 -5.38 2.81
N LYS A 147 5.09 -5.41 1.88
CA LYS A 147 4.20 -6.58 1.68
C LYS A 147 4.73 -7.63 0.70
N ARG A 148 5.88 -7.39 0.04
CA ARG A 148 6.47 -8.29 -0.99
C ARG A 148 5.49 -8.72 -2.09
N LEU A 149 4.52 -7.87 -2.41
CA LEU A 149 3.57 -8.14 -3.49
C LEU A 149 4.24 -7.88 -4.84
N PRO A 150 3.89 -8.63 -5.90
CA PRO A 150 4.42 -8.37 -7.23
C PRO A 150 3.92 -7.01 -7.72
N VAL A 151 4.80 -6.30 -8.43
CA VAL A 151 4.56 -4.95 -8.94
C VAL A 151 4.57 -4.93 -10.47
N SER A 152 3.73 -4.07 -11.02
CA SER A 152 3.82 -3.60 -12.41
C SER A 152 4.14 -2.10 -12.38
N TYR A 153 4.42 -1.51 -13.54
CA TYR A 153 4.80 -0.09 -13.62
C TYR A 153 4.21 0.60 -14.85
N CYS A 154 4.09 1.92 -14.78
CA CYS A 154 3.56 2.72 -15.89
C CYS A 154 4.60 2.86 -17.02
N LYS A 155 4.40 2.10 -18.10
CA LYS A 155 5.31 2.03 -19.27
C LYS A 155 5.21 3.22 -20.25
N PHE A 156 4.16 4.04 -20.15
CA PHE A 156 3.87 5.10 -21.12
C PHE A 156 3.88 6.51 -20.52
N GLY A 157 4.01 6.65 -19.19
CA GLY A 157 3.93 7.93 -18.49
C GLY A 157 4.99 8.12 -17.41
N CYS A 158 4.66 7.78 -16.16
CA CYS A 158 5.45 8.21 -15.00
C CYS A 158 6.53 7.23 -14.50
N GLY A 159 6.61 6.01 -15.03
CA GLY A 159 7.60 4.99 -14.62
C GLY A 159 7.41 4.42 -13.19
N ASN A 160 6.45 4.95 -12.43
CA ASN A 160 6.19 4.55 -11.04
C ASN A 160 5.61 3.13 -10.95
N ASN A 161 5.91 2.48 -9.84
CA ASN A 161 5.52 1.10 -9.51
C ASN A 161 4.17 1.05 -8.78
N VAL A 162 3.41 -0.04 -8.99
CA VAL A 162 2.08 -0.30 -8.44
C VAL A 162 1.92 -1.80 -8.22
N HIS A 163 1.37 -2.24 -7.08
CA HIS A 163 1.05 -3.67 -6.88
C HIS A 163 0.11 -4.19 -7.98
N ILE A 164 0.37 -5.39 -8.52
CA ILE A 164 -0.46 -6.00 -9.58
C ILE A 164 -1.90 -6.22 -9.10
N SER A 165 -2.08 -6.68 -7.85
CA SER A 165 -3.39 -6.84 -7.21
C SER A 165 -4.16 -5.52 -7.11
N CYS A 166 -3.51 -4.44 -6.69
CA CYS A 166 -4.11 -3.12 -6.63
C CYS A 166 -4.47 -2.59 -8.02
N MET A 167 -3.60 -2.80 -9.01
CA MET A 167 -3.85 -2.38 -10.39
C MET A 167 -5.06 -3.14 -10.98
N LYS A 168 -5.29 -4.40 -10.59
CA LYS A 168 -6.52 -5.15 -10.91
C LYS A 168 -7.75 -4.46 -10.32
N VAL A 169 -7.77 -4.16 -9.01
CA VAL A 169 -8.89 -3.45 -8.35
C VAL A 169 -9.20 -2.11 -9.05
N TRP A 170 -8.16 -1.42 -9.49
CA TRP A 170 -8.28 -0.18 -10.25
C TRP A 170 -8.85 -0.39 -11.67
N ALA A 171 -8.42 -1.42 -12.38
CA ALA A 171 -8.95 -1.79 -13.69
C ALA A 171 -10.42 -2.23 -13.61
N ASP A 172 -10.76 -3.08 -12.64
CA ASP A 172 -12.12 -3.56 -12.38
C ASP A 172 -13.10 -2.39 -12.10
N HIS A 173 -12.63 -1.31 -11.47
CA HIS A 173 -13.41 -0.08 -11.27
C HIS A 173 -13.50 0.82 -12.53
N GLN A 174 -12.52 0.77 -13.43
CA GLN A 174 -12.55 1.54 -14.69
C GLN A 174 -13.30 0.83 -15.83
N ALA A 175 -13.43 -0.50 -15.75
CA ALA A 175 -14.10 -1.30 -16.76
C ALA A 175 -15.57 -0.86 -16.92
N ARG A 176 -15.95 -0.52 -18.15
CA ARG A 176 -17.36 -0.41 -18.55
C ARG A 176 -17.83 -1.78 -19.05
N PRO A 177 -19.14 -2.11 -18.97
CA PRO A 177 -19.67 -3.43 -19.37
C PRO A 177 -19.47 -3.81 -20.85
N GLU A 178 -19.04 -2.86 -21.68
CA GLU A 178 -18.88 -3.02 -23.13
C GLU A 178 -17.39 -2.97 -23.48
N GLY A 179 -16.79 -4.13 -23.83
CA GLY A 179 -15.41 -4.23 -24.34
C GLY A 179 -14.32 -4.65 -23.34
N GLU A 180 -14.63 -5.52 -22.39
CA GLU A 180 -13.79 -5.91 -21.23
C GLU A 180 -12.33 -6.31 -21.55
N GLY A 181 -12.05 -6.87 -22.72
CA GLY A 181 -10.71 -7.36 -23.10
C GLY A 181 -9.77 -6.33 -23.72
N GLU A 182 -10.31 -5.35 -24.45
CA GLU A 182 -9.54 -4.38 -25.26
C GLU A 182 -9.47 -2.99 -24.62
N ALA A 183 -10.20 -2.76 -23.54
CA ALA A 183 -10.11 -1.53 -22.78
C ALA A 183 -8.68 -1.24 -22.31
N VAL A 184 -8.23 0.01 -22.52
CA VAL A 184 -6.95 0.51 -22.00
C VAL A 184 -7.18 1.06 -20.59
N VAL A 185 -6.52 0.47 -19.59
CA VAL A 185 -6.56 0.96 -18.22
C VAL A 185 -5.60 2.14 -18.05
N LYS A 186 -6.06 3.22 -17.41
CA LYS A 186 -5.28 4.44 -17.19
C LYS A 186 -4.46 4.36 -15.90
N CYS A 187 -3.27 4.95 -15.89
CA CYS A 187 -2.39 5.00 -14.73
C CYS A 187 -3.03 5.81 -13.58
N PRO A 188 -3.05 5.33 -12.33
CA PRO A 188 -3.62 6.07 -11.19
C PRO A 188 -2.88 7.38 -10.88
N LEU A 189 -1.59 7.48 -11.23
CA LEU A 189 -0.75 8.63 -10.90
C LEU A 189 -0.73 9.71 -11.99
N CYS A 190 -0.44 9.33 -13.24
CA CYS A 190 -0.27 10.30 -14.33
C CYS A 190 -1.41 10.28 -15.37
N ARG A 191 -2.42 9.42 -15.22
CA ARG A 191 -3.60 9.28 -16.11
C ARG A 191 -3.31 8.89 -17.57
N GLU A 192 -2.05 8.83 -17.98
CA GLU A 192 -1.60 8.17 -19.22
C GLU A 192 -2.01 6.70 -19.27
N ASP A 193 -1.91 6.10 -20.45
CA ASP A 193 -2.13 4.67 -20.62
C ASP A 193 -1.18 3.85 -19.72
N PHE A 194 -1.72 2.81 -19.09
CA PHE A 194 -0.92 1.86 -18.31
C PHE A 194 -0.74 0.55 -19.09
N GLY A 195 -1.80 0.12 -19.80
CA GLY A 195 -1.80 -1.03 -20.70
C GLY A 195 -3.21 -1.51 -21.00
N LEU A 196 -3.35 -2.59 -21.78
CA LEU A 196 -4.63 -3.27 -21.99
C LEU A 196 -5.03 -4.07 -20.74
N VAL A 197 -6.33 -4.09 -20.41
CA VAL A 197 -6.88 -4.89 -19.31
C VAL A 197 -6.50 -6.36 -19.46
N LYS A 198 -6.54 -6.94 -20.67
CA LYS A 198 -6.10 -8.31 -20.94
C LYS A 198 -4.66 -8.60 -20.46
N LEU A 199 -3.71 -7.70 -20.76
CA LEU A 199 -2.30 -7.86 -20.37
C LEU A 199 -2.13 -7.78 -18.84
N LEU A 200 -2.91 -6.93 -18.18
CA LEU A 200 -2.95 -6.88 -16.71
C LEU A 200 -3.53 -8.16 -16.11
N LEU A 201 -4.59 -8.73 -16.70
CA LEU A 201 -5.15 -10.01 -16.25
C LEU A 201 -4.19 -11.18 -16.49
N GLU A 202 -3.36 -11.14 -17.54
CA GLU A 202 -2.24 -12.07 -17.74
C GLU A 202 -1.18 -11.91 -16.63
N GLN A 203 -0.81 -10.68 -16.28
CA GLN A 203 0.07 -10.42 -15.13
C GLN A 203 -0.52 -10.95 -13.81
N VAL A 204 -1.83 -10.79 -13.58
CA VAL A 204 -2.54 -11.31 -12.40
C VAL A 204 -2.50 -12.84 -12.34
N ARG A 205 -2.74 -13.54 -13.46
CA ARG A 205 -2.67 -15.01 -13.51
C ARG A 205 -1.27 -15.54 -13.24
N ASN A 206 -0.25 -14.85 -13.76
CA ASN A 206 1.14 -15.30 -13.67
C ASN A 206 1.86 -14.75 -12.42
N VAL A 207 1.14 -14.18 -11.45
CA VAL A 207 1.70 -13.64 -10.19
C VAL A 207 2.67 -14.60 -9.49
N ALA A 208 2.37 -15.90 -9.47
CA ALA A 208 3.21 -16.92 -8.83
C ALA A 208 4.54 -17.18 -9.56
N GLU A 209 4.66 -16.78 -10.83
CA GLU A 209 5.88 -16.88 -11.64
C GLU A 209 6.65 -15.54 -11.71
N LEU A 210 5.98 -14.43 -11.40
CA LEU A 210 6.55 -13.09 -11.37
C LEU A 210 7.32 -12.83 -10.08
N HIS A 211 8.53 -13.39 -9.99
CA HIS A 211 9.50 -13.09 -8.92
C HIS A 211 9.60 -11.57 -8.71
N THR A 212 9.21 -11.11 -7.52
CA THR A 212 8.92 -9.70 -7.23
C THR A 212 10.20 -8.87 -7.17
N ALA A 213 10.08 -7.54 -7.30
CA ALA A 213 11.22 -6.64 -7.07
C ALA A 213 11.78 -6.77 -5.64
N ALA A 214 10.91 -7.00 -4.64
CA ALA A 214 11.28 -7.25 -3.25
C ALA A 214 11.93 -8.64 -2.99
N GLU A 215 11.85 -9.56 -3.96
CA GLU A 215 12.59 -10.84 -3.98
C GLU A 215 13.89 -10.75 -4.81
N ARG A 216 13.98 -9.78 -5.73
CA ARG A 216 15.22 -9.43 -6.43
C ARG A 216 16.19 -8.66 -5.55
N GLU A 217 15.69 -7.95 -4.54
CA GLU A 217 16.51 -7.36 -3.49
C GLU A 217 17.17 -8.43 -2.61
N ARG A 218 18.38 -8.81 -3.01
CA ARG A 218 19.38 -9.55 -2.21
C ARG A 218 18.93 -10.94 -1.74
N PRO A 219 19.37 -12.04 -2.41
CA PRO A 219 18.99 -13.41 -2.04
C PRO A 219 19.50 -13.86 -0.66
N ASP A 220 20.28 -13.02 0.01
CA ASP A 220 20.73 -13.13 1.40
C ASP A 220 19.77 -12.47 2.44
N ARG A 221 18.59 -11.97 2.04
CA ARG A 221 17.59 -11.39 2.99
C ARG A 221 16.23 -12.09 2.95
N HIS A 222 16.02 -13.02 3.88
CA HIS A 222 14.72 -13.68 4.09
C HIS A 222 13.84 -12.86 5.04
N LEU A 223 13.26 -11.76 4.55
CA LEU A 223 12.22 -11.02 5.27
C LEU A 223 10.97 -11.91 5.47
N GLY A 224 10.23 -11.72 6.57
CA GLY A 224 9.01 -12.48 6.86
C GLY A 224 9.20 -13.92 7.35
N VAL A 225 10.44 -14.40 7.45
CA VAL A 225 10.77 -15.70 8.06
C VAL A 225 11.45 -15.45 9.40
N LEU A 226 10.88 -15.97 10.49
CA LEU A 226 11.51 -15.95 11.81
C LEU A 226 12.60 -17.03 11.87
N CYS A 227 13.78 -16.71 12.41
CA CYS A 227 14.78 -17.75 12.68
C CYS A 227 14.22 -18.76 13.69
N ASN A 228 14.18 -20.05 13.35
CA ASN A 228 13.64 -21.08 14.24
C ASN A 228 14.46 -21.26 15.54
N ASN A 229 15.70 -20.74 15.58
CA ASN A 229 16.57 -20.75 16.76
C ASN A 229 16.47 -19.46 17.59
N CYS A 230 16.69 -18.29 16.99
CA CYS A 230 16.77 -17.01 17.73
C CYS A 230 15.57 -16.07 17.53
N ARG A 231 14.55 -16.45 16.75
CA ARG A 231 13.37 -15.66 16.38
C ARG A 231 13.63 -14.27 15.76
N VAL A 232 14.88 -13.95 15.43
CA VAL A 232 15.22 -12.74 14.68
C VAL A 232 14.56 -12.77 13.30
N CYS A 233 13.98 -11.63 12.91
CA CYS A 233 13.49 -11.33 11.58
C CYS A 233 13.93 -9.89 11.22
N PRO A 234 14.44 -9.63 10.00
CA PRO A 234 14.68 -10.59 8.93
C PRO A 234 15.93 -11.45 9.15
N ILE A 235 15.95 -12.66 8.58
CA ILE A 235 17.16 -13.50 8.54
C ILE A 235 18.09 -12.96 7.44
N THR A 236 19.37 -12.75 7.78
CA THR A 236 20.40 -12.28 6.83
C THR A 236 21.52 -13.31 6.67
N GLY A 237 21.77 -13.79 5.45
CA GLY A 237 22.84 -14.74 5.11
C GLY A 237 22.50 -15.71 3.97
N LYS A 238 23.48 -16.49 3.52
CA LYS A 238 23.31 -17.55 2.49
C LYS A 238 22.83 -18.86 3.14
N CYS A 239 21.55 -18.96 3.47
CA CYS A 239 21.02 -20.06 4.30
C CYS A 239 20.64 -21.33 3.53
N PHE A 240 21.16 -22.47 4.00
CA PHE A 240 20.89 -23.85 3.55
C PHE A 240 21.05 -24.80 4.77
N LYS A 241 20.44 -25.97 4.91
CA LYS A 241 19.34 -26.68 4.20
C LYS A 241 18.87 -27.87 5.06
N CYS A 242 17.64 -28.34 4.92
CA CYS A 242 17.37 -29.80 4.83
C CYS A 242 15.98 -30.13 4.28
N SER A 243 15.89 -31.19 3.48
CA SER A 243 14.64 -31.82 3.04
C SER A 243 14.82 -33.33 3.14
N LEU A 244 14.08 -33.99 4.02
CA LEU A 244 14.04 -35.45 4.12
C LEU A 244 12.84 -36.01 3.31
N PRO A 245 12.96 -37.24 2.77
CA PRO A 245 12.02 -37.75 1.78
C PRO A 245 10.77 -38.34 2.44
N VAL A 246 9.60 -38.05 1.85
CA VAL A 246 8.45 -38.94 2.01
C VAL A 246 8.72 -40.17 1.14
N LEU A 247 8.84 -41.35 1.76
CA LEU A 247 9.00 -42.62 1.06
C LEU A 247 7.74 -42.92 0.24
N SER A 248 7.83 -42.88 -1.09
CA SER A 248 6.84 -43.48 -1.98
C SER A 248 7.34 -44.87 -2.45
N PRO A 249 6.54 -45.96 -2.34
CA PRO A 249 7.03 -47.30 -2.67
C PRO A 249 7.23 -47.62 -4.16
N LEU A 250 6.98 -46.70 -5.11
CA LEU A 250 6.96 -47.02 -6.53
C LEU A 250 7.64 -45.99 -7.44
N ARG A 251 8.64 -46.50 -8.19
CA ARG A 251 9.33 -45.92 -9.36
C ARG A 251 10.32 -44.78 -9.09
N GLY A 252 11.58 -45.17 -8.96
CA GLY A 252 12.71 -44.28 -8.75
C GLY A 252 13.13 -43.41 -9.95
N LEU A 253 13.71 -42.26 -9.60
CA LEU A 253 14.97 -41.74 -10.13
C LEU A 253 15.37 -40.52 -9.27
N TYR A 254 16.34 -40.71 -8.37
CA TYR A 254 16.72 -39.68 -7.41
C TYR A 254 17.86 -38.80 -7.95
N LYS A 255 17.59 -37.51 -8.17
CA LYS A 255 18.61 -36.45 -8.18
C LYS A 255 18.06 -35.15 -7.60
N LYS A 256 18.63 -34.69 -6.49
CA LYS A 256 18.75 -33.25 -6.13
C LYS A 256 19.86 -33.07 -5.09
N VAL A 257 21.08 -32.86 -5.59
CA VAL A 257 22.25 -32.43 -4.80
C VAL A 257 22.03 -30.98 -4.35
N LEU A 258 22.53 -30.62 -3.16
CA LEU A 258 23.35 -29.42 -2.87
C LEU A 258 23.40 -29.15 -1.36
N SER A 259 24.56 -29.43 -0.75
CA SER A 259 25.12 -28.75 0.42
C SER A 259 25.75 -27.40 -0.03
N PRO A 260 26.33 -26.55 0.85
CA PRO A 260 26.53 -26.69 2.29
C PRO A 260 25.90 -25.59 3.17
N SER A 261 25.83 -25.90 4.46
CA SER A 261 25.54 -24.98 5.57
C SER A 261 26.84 -24.53 6.25
N ALA A 262 26.85 -23.32 6.84
CA ALA A 262 27.50 -22.97 8.13
C ALA A 262 27.51 -21.44 8.36
N SER A 263 27.54 -21.05 9.64
CA SER A 263 27.80 -19.69 10.16
C SER A 263 26.91 -18.52 9.66
N ALA A 264 25.83 -18.24 10.41
CA ALA A 264 25.28 -16.89 10.60
C ALA A 264 24.43 -16.79 11.90
N CYS A 265 24.84 -17.45 12.99
CA CYS A 265 24.57 -16.90 14.32
C CYS A 265 25.70 -15.92 14.63
N HIS A 266 25.36 -14.72 15.11
CA HIS A 266 26.34 -13.70 15.43
C HIS A 266 27.32 -14.19 16.50
N THR A 267 28.57 -14.41 16.13
CA THR A 267 29.70 -14.27 17.05
C THR A 267 30.01 -12.79 17.20
N TYR A 268 29.45 -12.17 18.25
CA TYR A 268 29.96 -10.93 18.82
C TYR A 268 29.84 -11.06 20.35
N ALA A 269 31.00 -11.32 20.98
CA ALA A 269 31.27 -11.40 22.42
C ALA A 269 30.28 -12.27 23.25
#